data_AF-A0A6M6E6N2-F1
#
_entry.id   AF-A0A6M6E6N2-F1
#
_cell.length_a   1.000
_cell.length_b   1.000
_cell.length_c   1.000
_cell.angle_alpha   90.00
_cell.angle_beta   90.00
_cell.angle_gamma   90.00
#
_symmetry.space_group_name_H-M   'P 1'
#
loop_
_entity.id
_entity.type
_entity.pdbx_description
1 polymer ?
#
loop_
_entity_poly.entity_id
_entity_poly.type
_entity_poly.pdbx_seq_one_letter_code
_entity_poly.pdbx_strand_id
1 'polypeptide(L)' 'MLLVLIRNSLILAIGFYLSIIFLPEVLYINETVSKYLIVIPAGLWLLQSKNKWWFNIISVFLGLIILLTAFEFI' A
#
# COMPACT_ATOMS: atom_id res chain seq x y z
N MET A 1 9.68 17.76 -2.36
CA MET A 1 9.17 16.79 -3.36
C MET A 1 9.62 15.37 -3.05
N LEU A 2 10.92 15.10 -3.01
CA LEU A 2 11.49 13.77 -2.73
C LEU A 2 11.08 13.19 -1.37
N LEU A 3 11.19 13.98 -0.29
CA LEU A 3 10.78 13.53 1.06
C LEU A 3 9.29 13.16 1.16
N VAL A 4 8.44 13.86 0.40
CA VAL A 4 7.00 13.56 0.36
C VAL A 4 6.74 12.23 -0.34
N LEU A 5 7.47 11.95 -1.43
CA LEU A 5 7.42 10.67 -2.14
C LEU A 5 7.84 9.52 -1.22
N ILE A 6 9.00 9.65 -0.55
CA ILE A 6 9.53 8.62 0.35
C ILE A 6 8.53 8.38 1.49
N ARG A 7 8.06 9.43 2.16
CA ARG A 7 7.09 9.34 3.25
C ARG A 7 5.81 8.63 2.81
N ASN A 8 5.24 9.03 1.66
CA ASN A 8 4.01 8.42 1.17
C ASN A 8 4.22 6.95 0.78
N SER A 9 5.37 6.62 0.18
CA SER A 9 5.71 5.24 -0.18
C SER A 9 5.85 4.34 1.05
N LEU A 10 6.49 4.83 2.11
CA LEU A 10 6.62 4.10 3.38
C LEU A 10 5.26 3.91 4.08
N ILE A 11 4.42 4.94 4.12
CA ILE A 11 3.06 4.84 4.68
C ILE A 11 2.26 3.76 3.93
N LEU A 12 2.33 3.76 2.60
CA LEU A 12 1.66 2.75 1.77
C LEU A 12 2.22 1.35 2.01
N ALA A 13 3.54 1.19 2.09
CA ALA A 13 4.16 -0.10 2.39
C ALA A 13 3.68 -0.67 3.73
N ILE A 14 3.65 0.15 4.78
CA ILE A 14 3.14 -0.24 6.10
C ILE A 14 1.65 -0.59 6.02
N GLY A 15 0.84 0.24 5.34
CA GLY A 15 -0.59 -0.01 5.15
C GLY A 15 -0.86 -1.32 4.41
N PHE A 16 -0.07 -1.63 3.39
CA PHE A 16 -0.17 -2.90 2.65
C PHE A 16 0.24 -4.08 3.53
N TYR A 17 1.34 -3.97 4.27
CA TYR A 17 1.79 -5.00 5.19
C TYR A 17 0.73 -5.34 6.24
N LEU A 18 0.17 -4.31 6.89
CA LEU A 18 -0.90 -4.49 7.86
C LEU A 18 -2.14 -5.13 7.23
N SER A 19 -2.46 -4.75 5.98
CA SER A 19 -3.59 -5.33 5.26
C SER A 19 -3.37 -6.82 4.93
N ILE A 20 -2.15 -7.24 4.61
CA ILE A 20 -1.87 -8.66 4.32
C ILE A 20 -2.00 -9.52 5.59
N ILE A 21 -1.43 -9.05 6.69
CA ILE A 21 -1.26 -9.88 7.89
C ILE A 21 -2.46 -9.78 8.83
N PHE A 22 -2.90 -8.57 9.16
CA PHE A 22 -3.92 -8.36 10.18
C PHE A 22 -5.34 -8.41 9.63
N LEU A 23 -5.55 -7.94 8.41
CA LEU A 23 -6.89 -7.88 7.82
C LEU A 23 -7.60 -9.23 7.65
N PRO A 24 -6.95 -10.35 7.23
CA PRO A 24 -7.64 -11.63 7.13
C PRO A 24 -8.09 -12.13 8.50
N GLU A 25 -7.28 -11.90 9.54
CA GLU A 25 -7.57 -12.31 10.91
C GLU A 25 -8.69 -11.47 11.54
N VAL A 26 -8.67 -10.14 11.35
CA VAL A 26 -9.67 -9.22 11.90
C VAL A 26 -11.03 -9.36 11.20
N LEU A 27 -11.03 -9.55 9.88
CA LEU A 27 -12.27 -9.65 9.11
C LEU A 27 -12.79 -11.08 8.96
N TYR A 28 -12.06 -12.09 9.49
CA TYR A 28 -12.37 -13.51 9.32
C TYR A 28 -12.58 -13.90 7.84
N ILE A 29 -11.75 -13.34 6.96
CA ILE A 29 -11.81 -13.59 5.51
C ILE A 29 -10.59 -14.38 5.05
N ASN A 30 -10.74 -15.06 3.91
CA ASN A 30 -9.64 -15.76 3.27
C ASN A 30 -8.48 -14.79 2.95
N GLU A 31 -7.25 -15.22 3.21
CA GLU A 31 -6.00 -14.53 2.83
C GLU A 31 -5.99 -14.11 1.36
N THR A 32 -6.51 -14.94 0.45
CA THR A 32 -6.61 -14.59 -0.97
C THR A 32 -7.49 -13.36 -1.19
N VAL A 33 -8.64 -13.29 -0.51
CA VAL A 33 -9.56 -12.15 -0.60
C VAL A 33 -8.93 -10.92 0.05
N SER A 34 -8.26 -11.10 1.20
CA SER A 34 -7.53 -10.03 1.89
C SER A 34 -6.47 -9.39 0.98
N LYS A 35 -5.73 -10.20 0.22
CA LYS A 35 -4.73 -9.70 -0.74
C LYS A 35 -5.32 -8.78 -1.81
N TYR A 36 -6.54 -9.04 -2.26
CA TYR A 36 -7.23 -8.15 -3.19
C TYR A 36 -7.77 -6.88 -2.52
N LEU A 37 -8.13 -6.94 -1.24
CA LEU A 37 -8.59 -5.77 -0.49
C LEU A 37 -7.50 -4.71 -0.31
N ILE A 38 -6.22 -5.06 -0.42
CA ILE A 38 -5.07 -4.13 -0.42
C ILE A 38 -5.19 -3.07 -1.52
N VAL A 39 -5.88 -3.39 -2.62
CA VAL A 39 -6.12 -2.47 -3.75
C VAL A 39 -7.02 -1.30 -3.34
N ILE A 40 -7.91 -1.50 -2.36
CA ILE A 40 -8.87 -0.49 -1.91
C ILE A 40 -8.17 0.71 -1.23
N PRO A 41 -7.34 0.55 -0.19
CA PRO A 41 -6.63 1.67 0.42
C PRO A 41 -5.66 2.34 -0.57
N ALA A 42 -5.04 1.58 -1.49
CA ALA A 42 -4.23 2.16 -2.57
C ALA A 42 -5.08 3.07 -3.48
N GLY A 43 -6.26 2.61 -3.89
CA GLY A 43 -7.19 3.36 -4.74
C GLY A 43 -7.74 4.62 -4.05
N LEU A 44 -8.13 4.51 -2.78
CA LEU A 44 -8.58 5.66 -1.99
C LEU A 44 -7.48 6.71 -1.83
N TRP A 45 -6.23 6.28 -1.63
CA TRP A 45 -5.07 7.17 -1.55
C TRP A 45 -4.82 7.95 -2.85
N LEU A 46 -5.02 7.30 -4.00
CA LEU A 46 -4.94 7.95 -5.31
C LEU A 46 -6.05 8.99 -5.53
N LEU A 47 -7.27 8.70 -5.06
CA LEU A 47 -8.44 9.58 -5.23
C LEU A 47 -8.42 10.80 -4.30
N GLN A 48 -7.89 10.67 -3.08
CA GLN A 48 -7.90 11.74 -2.09
C GLN A 48 -6.82 12.81 -2.33
N SER A 49 -5.79 12.52 -3.13
CA SER A 49 -4.66 13.41 -3.27
C SER A 49 -4.94 14.63 -4.17
N LYS A 50 -4.81 15.83 -3.60
CA LYS A 50 -4.70 17.10 -4.33
C LYS A 50 -3.34 17.34 -5.01
N ASN A 51 -2.35 16.49 -4.73
CA ASN A 51 -1.01 16.57 -5.32
C ASN A 51 -1.00 16.05 -6.77
N LYS A 52 0.05 16.34 -7.54
CA LYS A 52 0.21 15.81 -8.93
C LYS A 52 -0.05 14.30 -8.93
N TRP A 53 -1.12 13.84 -9.56
CA TRP A 53 -1.60 12.44 -9.53
C TRP A 53 -0.48 11.42 -9.82
N TRP A 54 0.44 11.75 -10.73
CA TRP A 54 1.65 11.00 -11.03
C TRP A 54 2.54 10.69 -9.81
N PHE A 55 2.69 11.60 -8.87
CA PHE A 55 3.50 11.39 -7.66
C PHE A 55 2.91 10.32 -6.75
N ASN A 56 1.58 10.19 -6.69
CA ASN A 56 0.95 9.15 -5.87
C ASN A 56 1.04 7.79 -6.53
N ILE A 57 0.91 7.72 -7.85
CA ILE A 57 1.13 6.49 -8.61
C ILE A 57 2.54 5.97 -8.31
N ILE A 58 3.56 6.82 -8.44
CA ILE A 58 4.94 6.45 -8.12
C ILE A 58 5.07 6.02 -6.66
N SER A 59 4.40 6.69 -5.72
CA SER A 59 4.42 6.32 -4.31
C SER A 59 3.78 4.95 -4.03
N VAL A 60 2.71 4.60 -4.75
CA VAL A 60 2.06 3.27 -4.66
C VAL A 60 2.98 2.19 -5.19
N PHE A 61 3.61 2.41 -6.35
CA PHE A 61 4.58 1.46 -6.90
C PHE A 61 5.79 1.27 -5.98
N LEU A 62 6.34 2.36 -5.44
CA LEU A 62 7.44 2.28 -4.48
C LEU A 62 7.01 1.58 -3.19
N GLY A 63 5.81 1.84 -2.69
CA GLY A 63 5.26 1.14 -1.52
C GLY A 63 5.13 -0.37 -1.75
N LEU A 64 4.69 -0.79 -2.94
CA LEU A 64 4.66 -2.21 -3.34
C LEU A 64 6.05 -2.82 -3.46
N ILE A 65 7.01 -2.12 -4.08
CA ILE A 65 8.38 -2.60 -4.20
C ILE A 65 9.00 -2.79 -2.82
N ILE A 66 8.87 -1.80 -1.93
CA ILE A 66 9.34 -1.88 -0.54
C ILE A 66 8.71 -3.08 0.17
N LEU A 67 7.40 -3.28 0.00
CA LEU A 67 6.71 -4.41 0.59
C LEU A 67 7.30 -5.76 0.13
N LEU A 68 7.49 -5.91 -1.18
CA LEU A 68 7.97 -7.15 -1.78
C LEU A 68 9.43 -7.45 -1.42
N THR A 69 10.29 -6.42 -1.36
CA THR A 69 11.73 -6.60 -1.13
C THR A 69 12.11 -6.61 0.35
N ALA A 70 11.47 -5.78 1.18
CA ALA A 70 11.84 -5.63 2.59
C ALA A 70 11.13 -6.62 3.52
N PHE A 71 9.99 -7.16 3.11
CA PHE A 71 9.22 -8.11 3.92
C PHE A 71 9.21 -9.53 3.35
N GLU A 72 10.16 -9.85 2.45
CA GLU A 72 10.41 -11.21 1.93
C GLU A 72 9.14 -11.92 1.42
N PHE A 73 8.24 -11.19 0.77
CA PHE A 73 7.06 -11.77 0.10
C PHE A 73 7.41 -12.42 -1.26
N ILE A 74 8.70 -12.46 -1.62
CA ILE A 74 9.32 -13.14 -2.78
C ILE A 74 10.38 -14.08 -2.22
#